data_AF-A0A7S0UMF3-F1
#
_entry.id   AF-A0A7S0UMF3-F1
#
_cell.length_a   1.000
_cell.length_b   1.000
_cell.length_c   1.000
_cell.angle_alpha   90.00
_cell.angle_beta   90.00
_cell.angle_gamma   90.00
#
_symmetry.space_group_name_H-M   'P 1'
#
loop_
_entity.id
_entity.type
_entity.pdbx_description
1 polymer ?
#
loop_
_entity_poly.entity_id
_entity_poly.type
_entity_poly.pdbx_seq_one_letter_code
_entity_poly.pdbx_strand_id
1 'polypeptide(L)'
;RSNWYGRLYEELNNRDIKCICENFPDPLHARRDRWVPHMRSLAETNGPPENVVLIGHSSGAQAALRYAELYPLHACILVSATYSDLGDAHERASGYYPQPQPGGGETNPYEFSKMKDNCKTWHQFHSDDDPFIPVHEAKAVQKGLGLTDTFYLL
;
A
#
# COMPACT_ATOMS: atom_id res chain seq x y z
N ARG A 1 19.26 -0.45 1.39
CA ARG A 1 18.40 -0.79 2.55
C ARG A 1 18.20 0.49 3.33
N SER A 2 16.96 0.97 3.40
CA SER A 2 16.59 2.25 4.05
C SER A 2 15.56 1.96 5.14
N ASN A 3 15.45 2.82 6.16
CA ASN A 3 14.52 2.67 7.27
C ASN A 3 14.64 1.28 7.95
N TRP A 4 13.50 0.61 8.18
CA TRP A 4 13.40 -0.68 8.85
C TRP A 4 13.37 -1.89 7.89
N TYR A 5 13.35 -1.68 6.57
CA TYR A 5 13.13 -2.77 5.59
C TYR A 5 14.23 -3.84 5.67
N GLY A 6 15.49 -3.41 5.83
CA GLY A 6 16.63 -4.33 5.93
C GLY A 6 16.56 -5.22 7.16
N ARG A 7 16.17 -4.65 8.30
CA ARG A 7 15.99 -5.38 9.55
C ARG A 7 14.82 -6.36 9.44
N LEU A 8 13.69 -5.93 8.89
CA LEU A 8 12.54 -6.82 8.69
C LEU A 8 12.88 -7.98 7.75
N TYR A 9 13.60 -7.70 6.66
CA TYR A 9 14.08 -8.72 5.73
C TYR A 9 14.94 -9.77 6.45
N GLU A 10 15.88 -9.35 7.30
CA GLU A 10 16.72 -10.26 8.08
C GLU A 10 15.90 -11.08 9.08
N GLU A 11 15.00 -10.46 9.82
CA GLU A 11 14.12 -11.13 10.79
C GLU A 11 13.22 -12.18 10.14
N LEU A 12 12.67 -11.90 8.95
CA LEU A 12 11.84 -12.85 8.22
C LEU A 12 12.65 -14.03 7.68
N ASN A 13 13.82 -13.76 7.07
CA ASN A 13 14.68 -14.84 6.57
C ASN A 13 15.25 -15.71 7.69
N ASN A 14 15.56 -15.14 8.86
CA ASN A 14 15.99 -15.91 10.05
C ASN A 14 14.90 -16.85 10.59
N ARG A 15 13.65 -16.66 10.16
CA ARG A 15 12.49 -17.52 10.47
C ARG A 15 12.10 -18.42 9.30
N ASP A 16 12.96 -18.55 8.30
CA ASP A 16 12.72 -19.28 7.05
C ASP A 16 11.50 -18.78 6.27
N ILE A 17 11.10 -17.52 6.46
CA ILE A 17 10.06 -16.86 5.67
C ILE A 17 10.73 -16.13 4.51
N LYS A 18 10.47 -16.62 3.29
CA LYS A 18 10.98 -16.00 2.06
C LYS A 18 10.51 -14.55 1.95
N CYS A 19 11.46 -13.62 2.03
CA CYS A 19 11.21 -12.19 1.90
C CYS A 19 11.87 -11.63 0.64
N ILE A 20 11.15 -10.81 -0.13
CA ILE A 20 11.68 -10.07 -1.27
C ILE A 20 11.73 -8.59 -0.90
N CYS A 21 12.92 -8.01 -0.92
CA CYS A 21 13.15 -6.60 -0.58
C CYS A 21 14.18 -6.01 -1.55
N GLU A 22 13.71 -5.61 -2.73
CA GLU A 22 14.51 -5.06 -3.81
C GLU A 22 14.10 -3.63 -4.20
N ASN A 23 14.93 -2.96 -4.99
CA ASN A 23 14.60 -1.64 -5.50
C ASN A 23 13.55 -1.75 -6.62
N PHE A 24 12.53 -0.91 -6.56
CA PHE A 24 11.51 -0.86 -7.60
C PHE A 24 11.97 0.00 -8.78
N PRO A 25 11.42 -0.24 -9.99
CA PRO A 25 11.63 0.65 -11.12
C PRO A 25 11.07 2.05 -10.79
N ASP A 26 11.66 3.10 -11.36
CA ASP A 26 11.19 4.48 -11.14
C ASP A 26 11.03 4.88 -9.66
N PRO A 27 12.09 4.72 -8.84
CA PRO A 27 12.02 4.92 -7.39
C PRO A 27 11.75 6.37 -6.98
N LEU A 28 11.89 7.32 -7.91
CA LEU A 28 11.63 8.74 -7.65
C LEU A 28 10.14 9.06 -7.71
N HIS A 29 9.43 8.62 -8.77
CA HIS A 29 8.02 8.99 -8.98
C HIS A 29 7.03 7.94 -8.49
N ALA A 30 7.52 6.74 -8.16
CA ALA A 30 6.71 5.63 -7.67
C ALA A 30 5.43 5.37 -8.49
N ARG A 31 5.49 5.44 -9.82
CA ARG A 31 4.27 5.42 -10.62
C ARG A 31 3.55 4.07 -10.55
N ARG A 32 2.23 4.12 -10.35
CA ARG A 32 1.31 2.98 -10.31
C ARG A 32 1.47 2.05 -11.53
N ASP A 33 1.57 2.63 -12.73
CA ASP A 33 1.68 1.90 -14.00
C ASP A 33 3.01 1.15 -14.17
N ARG A 34 3.99 1.39 -13.28
CA ARG A 34 5.27 0.69 -13.24
C ARG A 34 5.37 -0.24 -12.02
N TRP A 35 4.99 0.27 -10.85
CA TRP A 35 5.13 -0.45 -9.59
C TRP A 35 4.16 -1.63 -9.47
N VAL A 36 2.88 -1.45 -9.82
CA VAL A 36 1.89 -2.53 -9.68
C VAL A 36 2.20 -3.72 -10.60
N PRO A 37 2.57 -3.52 -11.89
CA PRO A 37 3.03 -4.63 -12.73
C PRO A 37 4.30 -5.31 -12.22
N HIS A 38 5.26 -4.54 -11.68
CA HIS A 38 6.49 -5.11 -11.09
C HIS A 38 6.17 -6.00 -9.89
N MET A 39 5.33 -5.50 -8.96
CA MET A 39 4.85 -6.27 -7.81
C MET A 39 4.14 -7.56 -8.23
N ARG A 40 3.31 -7.48 -9.27
CA ARG A 40 2.61 -8.65 -9.83
C ARG A 40 3.58 -9.69 -10.37
N SER A 41 4.57 -9.27 -11.15
CA SER A 41 5.58 -10.18 -11.67
C SER A 41 6.34 -10.88 -10.54
N LEU A 42 6.71 -10.16 -9.48
CA LEU A 42 7.33 -10.76 -8.30
C LEU A 42 6.38 -11.74 -7.58
N ALA A 43 5.13 -11.37 -7.36
CA ALA A 43 4.16 -12.26 -6.70
C ALA A 43 3.97 -13.57 -7.48
N GLU A 44 3.67 -13.49 -8.78
CA GLU A 44 3.39 -14.64 -9.64
C GLU A 44 4.61 -15.57 -9.80
N THR A 45 5.83 -15.02 -9.78
CA THR A 45 7.07 -15.83 -9.89
C THR A 45 7.45 -16.52 -8.59
N ASN A 46 6.87 -16.13 -7.44
CA ASN A 46 7.33 -16.59 -6.13
C ASN A 46 6.30 -17.44 -5.37
N GLY A 47 5.05 -17.51 -5.82
CA GLY A 47 4.06 -18.43 -5.27
C GLY A 47 2.63 -18.11 -5.71
N PRO A 48 1.66 -18.96 -5.32
CA PRO A 48 0.26 -18.66 -5.56
C PRO A 48 -0.23 -17.53 -4.64
N PRO A 49 -1.30 -16.81 -5.01
CA PRO A 49 -1.80 -15.64 -4.27
C PRO A 49 -2.00 -15.84 -2.77
N GLU A 50 -2.48 -17.01 -2.36
CA GLU A 50 -2.73 -17.38 -0.96
C GLU A 50 -1.47 -17.45 -0.08
N ASN A 51 -0.28 -17.37 -0.68
CA ASN A 51 1.01 -17.32 0.01
C ASN A 51 1.69 -15.94 -0.12
N VAL A 52 1.05 -14.96 -0.74
CA VAL A 52 1.63 -13.63 -0.99
C VAL A 52 1.18 -12.66 0.11
N VAL A 53 2.13 -12.11 0.85
CA VAL A 53 1.91 -11.01 1.79
C VAL A 53 2.62 -9.77 1.28
N LEU A 54 1.89 -8.67 1.13
CA LEU A 54 2.46 -7.37 0.75
C LEU A 54 2.67 -6.49 1.98
N ILE A 55 3.85 -5.90 2.09
CA ILE A 55 4.19 -4.93 3.14
C ILE A 55 4.55 -3.61 2.44
N GLY A 56 3.65 -2.64 2.52
CA GLY A 56 3.79 -1.34 1.87
C GLY A 56 4.04 -0.23 2.87
N HIS A 57 5.03 0.62 2.63
CA HIS A 57 5.29 1.84 3.39
C HIS A 57 5.10 3.08 2.52
N SER A 58 4.36 4.09 2.98
CA SER A 58 4.11 5.34 2.25
C SER A 58 3.57 5.06 0.84
N SER A 59 4.27 5.46 -0.23
CA SER A 59 3.87 5.15 -1.62
C SER A 59 3.76 3.63 -1.89
N GLY A 60 4.53 2.80 -1.18
CA GLY A 60 4.40 1.35 -1.23
C GLY A 60 3.07 0.84 -0.64
N ALA A 61 2.51 1.53 0.35
CA ALA A 61 1.17 1.22 0.86
C ALA A 61 0.09 1.53 -0.19
N GLN A 62 0.25 2.62 -0.95
CA GLN A 62 -0.63 2.95 -2.08
C GLN A 62 -0.56 1.92 -3.20
N ALA A 63 0.66 1.48 -3.52
CA ALA A 63 0.88 0.41 -4.48
C ALA A 63 0.21 -0.90 -4.05
N ALA A 64 0.28 -1.25 -2.76
CA ALA A 64 -0.39 -2.43 -2.20
C ALA A 64 -1.92 -2.34 -2.26
N LEU A 65 -2.50 -1.17 -1.94
CA LEU A 65 -3.94 -0.91 -2.08
C LEU A 65 -4.39 -1.11 -3.54
N ARG A 66 -3.68 -0.49 -4.50
CA ARG A 66 -4.02 -0.59 -5.93
C ARG A 66 -3.72 -1.97 -6.52
N TYR A 67 -2.77 -2.72 -5.96
CA TYR A 67 -2.56 -4.13 -6.29
C TYR A 67 -3.77 -4.96 -5.86
N ALA A 68 -4.23 -4.79 -4.62
CA ALA A 68 -5.36 -5.52 -4.07
C ALA A 68 -6.70 -5.22 -4.77
N GLU A 69 -6.85 -4.07 -5.44
CA GLU A 69 -8.03 -3.83 -6.31
C GLU A 69 -8.11 -4.80 -7.49
N LEU A 70 -6.97 -5.32 -7.95
CA LEU A 70 -6.86 -6.04 -9.21
C LEU A 70 -6.53 -7.53 -9.01
N TYR A 71 -5.78 -7.88 -7.96
CA TYR A 71 -5.19 -9.19 -7.81
C TYR A 71 -5.38 -9.74 -6.39
N PRO A 72 -5.68 -11.04 -6.25
CA PRO A 72 -5.78 -11.68 -4.95
C PRO A 72 -4.42 -11.78 -4.26
N LEU A 73 -4.45 -11.82 -2.92
CA LEU A 73 -3.29 -12.08 -2.07
C LEU A 73 -3.73 -12.54 -0.68
N HIS A 74 -2.80 -13.07 0.11
CA HIS A 74 -3.06 -13.55 1.47
C HIS A 74 -3.37 -12.41 2.44
N ALA A 75 -2.47 -11.43 2.50
CA ALA A 75 -2.56 -10.32 3.45
C ALA A 75 -1.83 -9.06 2.98
N CYS A 76 -2.30 -7.91 3.46
CA CYS A 76 -1.66 -6.61 3.27
C CYS A 76 -1.30 -5.98 4.63
N ILE A 77 -0.07 -5.50 4.75
CA ILE A 77 0.40 -4.68 5.87
C ILE A 77 0.71 -3.28 5.32
N LEU A 78 -0.01 -2.28 5.81
CA LEU A 78 0.07 -0.90 5.38
C LEU A 78 0.73 -0.06 6.47
N VAL A 79 1.84 0.60 6.15
CA VAL A 79 2.54 1.53 7.05
C VAL A 79 2.51 2.93 6.42
N SER A 80 1.98 3.91 7.15
CA SER A 80 1.81 5.29 6.65
C SER A 80 1.00 5.37 5.35
N ALA A 81 -0.22 4.83 5.36
CA ALA A 81 -1.11 4.90 4.20
C ALA A 81 -1.86 6.25 4.13
N THR A 82 -1.82 6.87 2.96
CA THR A 82 -2.54 8.10 2.61
C THR A 82 -3.77 7.80 1.74
N TYR A 83 -4.82 8.60 1.81
CA TYR A 83 -6.01 8.44 0.96
C TYR A 83 -5.97 9.37 -0.26
N SER A 84 -5.47 10.60 -0.10
CA SER A 84 -5.38 11.64 -1.14
C SER A 84 -3.93 11.93 -1.57
N ASP A 85 -3.76 12.76 -2.60
CA ASP A 85 -2.44 13.28 -3.00
C ASP A 85 -1.96 14.44 -2.11
N LEU A 86 -2.72 14.83 -1.09
CA LEU A 86 -2.45 15.96 -0.19
C LEU A 86 -2.22 17.31 -0.90
N GLY A 87 -2.70 17.45 -2.14
CA GLY A 87 -2.45 18.61 -3.00
C GLY A 87 -1.06 18.61 -3.65
N ASP A 88 -0.22 17.61 -3.37
CA ASP A 88 1.12 17.51 -3.93
C ASP A 88 1.08 17.02 -5.39
N ALA A 89 1.73 17.77 -6.28
CA ALA A 89 1.71 17.48 -7.71
C ALA A 89 2.50 16.23 -8.09
N HIS A 90 3.53 15.90 -7.32
CA HIS A 90 4.36 14.72 -7.54
C HIS A 90 3.61 13.46 -7.11
N GLU A 91 2.99 13.47 -5.92
CA GLU A 91 2.09 12.42 -5.46
C GLU A 91 0.92 12.23 -6.43
N ARG A 92 0.30 13.30 -6.92
CA ARG A 92 -0.75 13.21 -7.95
C ARG A 92 -0.27 12.51 -9.23
N ALA A 93 0.95 12.81 -9.68
CA ALA A 93 1.53 12.23 -10.89
C ALA A 93 1.86 10.72 -10.76
N SER A 94 1.89 10.17 -9.53
CA SER A 94 2.07 8.74 -9.30
C SER A 94 0.88 7.89 -9.81
N GLY A 95 -0.30 8.49 -9.94
CA GLY A 95 -1.52 7.81 -10.40
C GLY A 95 -2.22 6.93 -9.36
N TYR A 96 -1.88 7.05 -8.08
CA TYR A 96 -2.51 6.28 -7.01
C TYR A 96 -3.83 6.85 -6.52
N TYR A 97 -3.98 8.17 -6.45
CA TYR A 97 -5.04 8.79 -5.64
C TYR A 97 -6.32 9.08 -6.43
N PRO A 98 -7.50 9.00 -5.78
CA PRO A 98 -8.72 9.59 -6.33
C PRO A 98 -8.55 11.09 -6.59
N GLN A 99 -9.22 11.62 -7.61
CA GLN A 99 -9.15 13.05 -7.94
C GLN A 99 -10.56 13.64 -8.10
N PRO A 100 -10.87 14.79 -7.50
CA PRO A 100 -12.18 15.43 -7.65
C PRO A 100 -12.54 15.67 -9.13
N GLN A 101 -13.77 15.35 -9.51
CA GLN A 101 -14.29 15.66 -10.86
C GLN A 101 -15.15 16.93 -10.88
N PRO A 102 -15.07 17.74 -11.96
CA PRO A 102 -16.07 18.76 -12.22
C PRO A 102 -17.46 18.14 -12.30
N GLY A 103 -18.41 18.68 -11.52
CA GLY A 103 -19.78 18.13 -11.43
C GLY A 103 -20.01 17.13 -10.29
N GLY A 104 -18.98 16.84 -9.48
CA GLY A 104 -19.07 15.98 -8.30
C GLY A 104 -18.53 14.56 -8.55
N GLY A 105 -18.13 13.90 -7.47
CA GLY A 105 -17.50 12.58 -7.51
C GLY A 105 -15.98 12.63 -7.75
N GLU A 106 -15.40 11.47 -8.02
CA GLU A 106 -13.95 11.28 -8.14
C GLU A 106 -13.60 10.54 -9.46
N THR A 107 -12.51 10.91 -10.12
CA THR A 107 -11.82 9.99 -11.05
C THR A 107 -10.95 9.06 -10.23
N ASN A 108 -10.74 7.84 -10.72
CA ASN A 108 -9.90 6.85 -10.06
C ASN A 108 -10.29 6.60 -8.58
N PRO A 109 -11.59 6.44 -8.23
CA PRO A 109 -11.98 6.18 -6.86
C PRO A 109 -11.34 4.89 -6.35
N TYR A 110 -11.21 4.77 -5.02
CA TYR A 110 -10.79 3.51 -4.42
C TYR A 110 -11.93 2.48 -4.46
N GLU A 111 -11.65 1.32 -5.03
CA GLU A 111 -12.58 0.20 -5.10
C GLU A 111 -12.41 -0.73 -3.88
N PHE A 112 -12.70 -0.22 -2.69
CA PHE A 112 -12.49 -0.96 -1.44
C PHE A 112 -13.23 -2.30 -1.37
N SER A 113 -14.37 -2.46 -2.04
CA SER A 113 -15.06 -3.75 -2.15
C SER A 113 -14.17 -4.79 -2.83
N LYS A 114 -13.58 -4.45 -3.99
CA LYS A 114 -12.64 -5.33 -4.70
C LYS A 114 -11.41 -5.65 -3.87
N MET A 115 -10.85 -4.65 -3.18
CA MET A 115 -9.72 -4.87 -2.28
C MET A 115 -10.04 -5.93 -1.21
N LYS A 116 -11.20 -5.81 -0.56
CA LYS A 116 -11.67 -6.77 0.46
C LYS A 116 -12.03 -8.13 -0.13
N ASP A 117 -12.44 -8.18 -1.39
CA ASP A 117 -12.70 -9.45 -2.07
C ASP A 117 -11.40 -10.21 -2.34
N ASN A 118 -10.37 -9.49 -2.78
CA ASN A 118 -9.05 -10.02 -3.14
C ASN A 118 -8.11 -10.27 -1.94
N CYS A 119 -8.32 -9.59 -0.80
CA CYS A 119 -7.48 -9.72 0.39
C CYS A 119 -8.35 -9.73 1.65
N LYS A 120 -8.23 -10.79 2.45
CA LYS A 120 -9.04 -10.99 3.66
C LYS A 120 -8.38 -10.48 4.93
N THR A 121 -7.06 -10.33 4.91
CA THR A 121 -6.28 -9.96 6.10
C THR A 121 -5.57 -8.63 5.87
N TRP A 122 -5.80 -7.68 6.76
CA TRP A 122 -5.25 -6.34 6.67
C TRP A 122 -4.69 -5.91 8.03
N HIS A 123 -3.51 -5.31 8.03
CA HIS A 123 -2.97 -4.61 9.18
C HIS A 123 -2.57 -3.21 8.76
N GLN A 124 -2.92 -2.21 9.56
CA GLN A 124 -2.56 -0.81 9.30
C GLN A 124 -1.84 -0.21 10.49
N PHE A 125 -0.72 0.45 10.21
CA PHE A 125 0.11 1.19 11.15
C PHE A 125 0.26 2.62 10.66
N HIS A 126 0.07 3.59 11.55
CA HIS A 126 0.26 5.01 11.26
C HIS A 126 0.81 5.70 12.50
N SER A 127 1.66 6.72 12.38
CA SER A 127 2.03 7.52 13.56
C SER A 127 1.04 8.68 13.74
N ASP A 128 0.64 8.98 14.97
CA ASP A 128 -0.31 10.07 15.23
C ASP A 128 0.33 11.47 15.13
N ASP A 129 1.66 11.52 15.01
CA ASP A 129 2.49 12.70 14.79
C ASP A 129 3.22 12.71 13.42
N ASP A 130 2.79 11.88 12.46
CA ASP A 130 3.42 11.77 11.14
C ASP A 130 3.50 13.17 10.47
N PRO A 131 4.72 13.70 10.22
CA PRO A 131 4.89 15.07 9.76
C PRO A 131 4.51 15.28 8.29
N PHE A 132 4.27 14.19 7.55
CA PHE A 132 3.95 14.21 6.12
C PHE A 132 2.48 13.86 5.87
N ILE A 133 1.97 12.86 6.59
CA ILE A 133 0.65 12.28 6.34
C ILE A 133 -0.24 12.47 7.57
N PRO A 134 -1.14 13.46 7.55
CA PRO A 134 -2.08 13.67 8.63
C PRO A 134 -2.90 12.43 8.95
N VAL A 135 -3.14 12.16 10.24
CA VAL A 135 -3.86 10.97 10.72
C VAL A 135 -5.24 10.73 10.07
N HIS A 136 -5.90 11.79 9.57
CA HIS A 136 -7.22 11.65 8.93
C HIS A 136 -7.16 10.91 7.59
N GLU A 137 -6.02 10.95 6.90
CA GLU A 137 -5.76 10.20 5.66
C GLU A 137 -5.75 8.69 5.95
N ALA A 138 -5.00 8.29 6.97
CA ALA A 138 -4.96 6.90 7.44
C ALA A 138 -6.35 6.42 7.90
N LYS A 139 -7.11 7.28 8.60
CA LYS A 139 -8.49 6.98 9.01
C LYS A 139 -9.44 6.78 7.83
N ALA A 140 -9.25 7.50 6.73
CA ALA A 140 -10.06 7.32 5.52
C ALA A 140 -9.79 5.94 4.88
N VAL A 141 -8.53 5.52 4.79
CA VAL A 141 -8.14 4.16 4.34
C VAL A 141 -8.71 3.09 5.28
N GLN A 142 -8.54 3.26 6.59
CA GLN A 142 -9.08 2.38 7.62
C GLN A 142 -10.59 2.17 7.45
N LYS A 143 -11.34 3.28 7.30
CA LYS A 143 -12.79 3.28 7.11
C LYS A 143 -13.18 2.57 5.82
N GLY A 144 -12.49 2.84 4.71
CA GLY A 144 -12.76 2.21 3.41
C GLY A 144 -12.60 0.69 3.45
N LEU A 145 -11.51 0.21 4.06
CA LEU A 145 -11.24 -1.20 4.28
C LEU A 145 -12.11 -1.83 5.40
N GLY A 146 -12.81 -1.02 6.19
CA GLY A 146 -13.65 -1.49 7.29
C GLY A 146 -12.85 -2.09 8.45
N LEU A 147 -11.64 -1.59 8.69
CA LEU A 147 -10.77 -2.12 9.74
C LEU A 147 -11.16 -1.56 11.11
N THR A 148 -11.30 -2.45 12.09
CA THR A 148 -11.56 -2.08 13.50
C THR A 148 -10.27 -1.75 14.24
N ASP A 149 -9.16 -2.36 13.84
CA ASP A 149 -7.87 -2.26 14.52
C ASP A 149 -6.83 -1.58 13.62
N THR A 150 -6.57 -0.30 13.88
CA THR A 150 -5.41 0.43 13.35
C THR A 150 -4.52 0.83 14.51
N PHE A 151 -3.24 0.49 14.41
CA PHE A 151 -2.27 0.84 15.44
C PHE A 151 -1.72 2.24 15.17
N TYR A 152 -2.10 3.17 16.03
CA TYR A 152 -1.51 4.51 16.07
C TYR A 152 -0.34 4.49 17.04
N LEU A 153 0.86 4.75 16.53
CA LEU A 153 2.10 4.72 17.33
C LEU A 153 2.61 6.16 17.53
N LEU A 154 3.09 6.45 18.73
CA LEU A 154 3.84 7.67 19.06
C LEU A 154 5.31 7.53 18.64
#